data_AF-K0Q4R5-F1
#
_entry.id   AF-K0Q4R5-F1
#
_cell.length_a   1.000
_cell.length_b   1.000
_cell.length_c   1.000
_cell.angle_alpha   90.00
_cell.angle_beta   90.00
_cell.angle_gamma   90.00
#
_symmetry.space_group_name_H-M   'P 1'
#
loop_
_entity.id
_entity.type
_entity.pdbx_description
1 polymer ?
#
loop_
_entity_poly.entity_id
_entity_poly.type
_entity_poly.pdbx_seq_one_letter_code
_entity_poly.pdbx_strand_id
1 'polypeptide(L)'
;MFGNSAGSQFVLRYLALTNASAVDRAVASNSGIYMLPDLAVEYPGGMGGLDLNRSSLQRYFGKKLTILLGEADSDSTASDLPRDEKALAQGPHRVARGLWHFDLCKQIADRLGDPLAWTLRIVPGAGHVDQRIFDTALDVLAG
;
A
#
# COMPACT_ATOMS: atom_id res chain seq x y z
N MET A 1 13.51 0.67 -0.06
CA MET A 1 12.90 -0.61 -0.50
C MET A 1 11.79 -0.31 -1.50
N PHE A 2 11.70 -1.07 -2.59
CA PHE A 2 10.68 -0.88 -3.62
C PHE A 2 10.01 -2.22 -3.93
N GLY A 3 8.71 -2.18 -4.27
CA GLY A 3 8.01 -3.30 -4.85
C GLY A 3 6.88 -2.83 -5.76
N ASN A 4 6.73 -3.47 -6.92
CA ASN A 4 5.62 -3.27 -7.85
C ASN A 4 4.67 -4.46 -7.84
N SER A 5 3.37 -4.24 -8.03
CA SER A 5 2.36 -5.31 -8.14
C SER A 5 2.37 -6.24 -6.91
N ALA A 6 2.60 -7.55 -7.08
CA ALA A 6 2.74 -8.47 -5.95
C ALA A 6 3.88 -8.07 -4.98
N GLY A 7 4.96 -7.47 -5.49
CA GLY A 7 6.05 -6.93 -4.68
C GLY A 7 5.61 -5.76 -3.79
N SER A 8 4.65 -4.94 -4.25
CA SER A 8 4.05 -3.89 -3.42
C SER A 8 3.33 -4.49 -2.21
N GLN A 9 2.59 -5.58 -2.42
CA GLN A 9 1.92 -6.27 -1.32
C GLN A 9 2.92 -6.85 -0.32
N PHE A 10 4.07 -7.35 -0.80
CA PHE A 10 5.16 -7.78 0.08
C PHE A 10 5.69 -6.62 0.90
N VAL A 11 6.02 -5.48 0.29
CA VAL A 11 6.52 -4.29 1.01
C VAL A 11 5.54 -3.85 2.09
N LEU A 12 4.26 -3.71 1.76
CA LEU A 12 3.21 -3.31 2.71
C LEU A 12 3.12 -4.28 3.90
N ARG A 13 3.04 -5.59 3.63
CA ARG A 13 2.97 -6.62 4.69
C ARG A 13 4.26 -6.68 5.50
N TYR A 14 5.43 -6.56 4.88
CA TYR A 14 6.70 -6.56 5.58
C TYR A 14 6.80 -5.38 6.56
N LEU A 15 6.36 -4.19 6.15
CA LEU A 15 6.33 -3.00 7.01
C LEU A 15 5.32 -3.13 8.16
N ALA A 16 4.13 -3.69 7.89
CA ALA A 16 3.06 -3.81 8.88
C ALA A 16 3.30 -4.91 9.91
N LEU A 17 3.82 -6.06 9.47
CA LEU A 17 3.90 -7.29 10.26
C LEU A 17 5.26 -7.48 10.94
N THR A 18 6.22 -6.61 10.67
CA THR A 18 7.57 -6.67 11.27
C THR A 18 7.98 -5.31 11.83
N ASN A 19 9.15 -5.24 12.47
CA ASN A 19 9.74 -3.95 12.83
C ASN A 19 10.35 -3.22 11.62
N ALA A 20 10.75 -3.96 10.56
CA ALA A 20 11.42 -3.45 9.36
C ALA A 20 12.47 -2.36 9.67
N SER A 21 13.33 -2.58 10.65
CA SER A 21 14.28 -1.56 11.15
C SER A 21 15.37 -1.19 10.13
N ALA A 22 15.63 -2.06 9.17
CA ALA A 22 16.59 -1.82 8.09
C ALA A 22 15.99 -1.01 6.91
N VAL A 23 14.71 -0.65 6.95
CA VAL A 23 14.03 0.09 5.88
C VAL A 23 13.83 1.54 6.31
N ASP A 24 14.66 2.46 5.79
CA ASP A 24 14.48 3.90 5.99
C ASP A 24 13.30 4.44 5.15
N ARG A 25 13.25 4.09 3.86
CA ARG A 25 12.19 4.52 2.93
C ARG A 25 11.65 3.36 2.13
N ALA A 26 10.35 3.39 1.85
CA ALA A 26 9.66 2.36 1.09
C ALA A 26 8.75 2.94 0.01
N VAL A 27 8.66 2.24 -1.11
CA VAL A 27 7.72 2.53 -2.19
C VAL A 27 6.94 1.26 -2.52
N ALA A 28 5.63 1.36 -2.46
CA ALA A 28 4.68 0.30 -2.78
C ALA A 28 3.89 0.75 -4.03
N SER A 29 4.19 0.14 -5.17
CA SER A 29 3.67 0.56 -6.48
C SER A 29 2.61 -0.39 -7.02
N ASN A 30 1.51 0.18 -7.53
CA ASN A 30 0.51 -0.55 -8.31
C ASN A 30 0.04 -1.86 -7.65
N SER A 31 -0.25 -1.82 -6.35
CA SER A 31 -0.68 -3.02 -5.63
C SER A 31 -2.01 -3.54 -6.18
N GLY A 32 -2.07 -4.86 -6.44
CA GLY A 32 -3.31 -5.51 -6.85
C GLY A 32 -4.37 -5.53 -5.76
N ILE A 33 -3.98 -5.65 -4.49
CA ILE A 33 -4.86 -5.66 -3.31
C ILE A 33 -4.06 -5.16 -2.11
N TYR A 34 -4.72 -4.61 -1.11
CA TYR A 34 -4.13 -4.12 0.13
C TYR A 34 -4.60 -4.95 1.33
N MET A 35 -3.71 -5.18 2.29
CA MET A 35 -4.08 -5.69 3.61
C MET A 35 -4.63 -4.52 4.43
N LEU A 36 -5.74 -4.72 5.14
CA LEU A 36 -6.36 -3.67 5.95
C LEU A 36 -5.54 -3.44 7.23
N PRO A 37 -5.32 -2.19 7.65
CA PRO A 37 -4.72 -1.89 8.95
C PRO A 37 -5.78 -2.04 10.06
N ASP A 38 -6.35 -3.24 10.17
CA ASP A 38 -7.44 -3.59 11.08
C ASP A 38 -7.08 -4.86 11.86
N LEU A 39 -7.05 -4.75 13.19
CA LEU A 39 -6.69 -5.83 14.10
C LEU A 39 -7.84 -6.83 14.33
N ALA A 40 -9.07 -6.48 13.93
CA ALA A 40 -10.23 -7.36 14.01
C ALA A 40 -10.44 -8.22 12.75
N VAL A 41 -9.75 -7.90 11.65
CA VAL A 41 -9.83 -8.65 10.39
C VAL A 41 -8.64 -9.61 10.30
N GLU A 42 -8.93 -10.91 10.24
CA GLU A 42 -7.91 -11.97 10.15
C GLU A 42 -6.97 -11.80 8.95
N TYR A 43 -5.70 -12.14 9.16
CA TYR A 43 -4.72 -12.27 8.09
C TYR A 43 -5.18 -13.34 7.06
N PRO A 44 -4.99 -13.14 5.73
CA PRO A 44 -4.25 -12.06 5.07
C PRO A 44 -5.07 -10.82 4.71
N GLY A 45 -6.33 -10.75 5.12
CA GLY A 45 -7.23 -9.62 4.82
C GLY A 45 -6.93 -8.39 5.67
N GLY A 46 -6.57 -8.60 6.93
CA GLY A 46 -6.15 -7.55 7.86
C GLY A 46 -4.97 -7.99 8.73
N MET A 47 -4.86 -7.38 9.91
CA MET A 47 -3.77 -7.58 10.88
C MET A 47 -4.20 -8.40 12.10
N GLY A 48 -5.41 -8.98 12.10
CA GLY A 48 -5.92 -9.88 13.14
C GLY A 48 -5.27 -11.27 13.11
N GLY A 49 -5.31 -11.96 14.25
CA GLY A 49 -4.75 -13.31 14.41
C GLY A 49 -3.23 -13.39 14.53
N LEU A 50 -2.52 -12.25 14.59
CA LEU A 50 -1.05 -12.18 14.50
C LEU A 50 -0.34 -11.62 15.75
N ASP A 51 -1.02 -11.57 16.90
CA ASP A 51 -0.51 -10.95 18.15
C ASP A 51 -0.03 -9.48 17.96
N LEU A 52 -0.67 -8.79 17.01
CA LEU A 52 -0.46 -7.36 16.76
C LEU A 52 -1.42 -6.54 17.61
N ASN A 53 -1.01 -5.31 17.93
CA ASN A 53 -1.78 -4.41 18.78
C ASN A 53 -1.70 -2.96 18.27
N ARG A 54 -2.30 -2.02 19.00
CA ARG A 54 -2.33 -0.60 18.63
C ARG A 54 -0.93 0.00 18.38
N SER A 55 0.09 -0.39 19.15
CA SER A 55 1.47 0.08 18.91
C SER A 55 2.03 -0.41 17.57
N SER A 56 1.55 -1.55 17.07
CA SER A 56 1.93 -2.07 15.75
C SER A 56 1.34 -1.22 14.63
N LEU A 57 0.09 -0.79 14.76
CA LEU A 57 -0.55 0.16 13.85
C LEU A 57 0.17 1.51 13.85
N GLN A 58 0.45 2.05 15.04
CA GLN A 58 1.19 3.31 15.19
C GLN A 58 2.56 3.24 14.52
N ARG A 59 3.32 2.16 14.74
CA ARG A 59 4.60 1.92 14.06
C ARG A 59 4.45 1.84 12.55
N TYR A 60 3.41 1.18 12.05
CA TYR A 60 3.14 1.02 10.62
C TYR A 60 2.82 2.37 9.95
N PHE A 61 1.97 3.19 10.56
CA PHE A 61 1.65 4.54 10.06
C PHE A 61 2.84 5.51 10.15
N GLY A 62 3.76 5.28 11.09
CA GLY A 62 5.01 6.03 11.21
C GLY A 62 6.08 5.70 10.16
N LYS A 63 5.88 4.71 9.28
CA LYS A 63 6.85 4.38 8.22
C LYS A 63 6.85 5.44 7.11
N LYS A 64 8.04 5.81 6.61
CA LYS A 64 8.20 6.64 5.40
C LYS A 64 7.87 5.81 4.15
N LEU A 65 6.59 5.56 3.95
CA LEU A 65 6.06 4.78 2.85
C LEU A 65 5.42 5.69 1.80
N THR A 66 5.71 5.45 0.54
CA THR A 66 5.00 6.07 -0.58
C THR A 66 4.14 5.04 -1.29
N ILE A 67 2.84 5.32 -1.39
CA ILE A 67 1.94 4.64 -2.32
C ILE A 67 2.12 5.31 -3.67
N LEU A 68 2.66 4.56 -4.63
CA LEU A 68 2.95 5.04 -5.98
C LEU A 68 1.98 4.39 -6.98
N LEU A 69 1.26 5.19 -7.74
CA LEU A 69 0.20 4.70 -8.62
C LEU A 69 0.42 5.19 -10.05
N GLY A 70 0.40 4.27 -11.00
CA GLY A 70 0.26 4.63 -12.41
C GLY A 70 -1.17 5.06 -12.70
N GLU A 71 -1.36 6.26 -13.25
CA GLU A 71 -2.69 6.79 -13.58
C GLU A 71 -3.46 5.87 -14.55
N ALA A 72 -2.75 5.22 -15.47
CA ALA A 72 -3.33 4.33 -16.47
C ALA A 72 -3.41 2.86 -16.02
N ASP A 73 -3.07 2.52 -14.78
CA ASP A 73 -3.30 1.18 -14.20
C ASP A 73 -4.76 1.03 -13.72
N SER A 74 -5.67 1.25 -14.67
CA SER A 74 -7.12 1.34 -14.48
C SER A 74 -7.92 0.28 -15.25
N ASP A 75 -7.24 -0.71 -15.83
CA ASP A 75 -7.91 -1.81 -16.53
C ASP A 75 -8.48 -2.84 -15.53
N SER A 76 -9.80 -2.87 -15.40
CA SER A 76 -10.52 -3.82 -14.55
C SER A 76 -10.55 -5.25 -15.11
N THR A 77 -10.13 -5.43 -16.38
CA THR A 77 -10.10 -6.71 -17.10
C THR A 77 -8.71 -7.33 -17.19
N ALA A 78 -7.67 -6.65 -16.70
CA ALA A 78 -6.29 -7.16 -16.66
C ALA A 78 -6.21 -8.58 -16.06
N SER A 79 -5.53 -9.50 -16.76
CA SER A 79 -5.54 -10.93 -16.42
C SER A 79 -4.98 -11.24 -15.03
N ASP A 80 -4.08 -10.40 -14.54
CA ASP A 80 -3.38 -10.53 -13.26
C ASP A 80 -4.01 -9.70 -12.12
N LEU A 81 -5.18 -9.10 -12.36
CA LEU A 81 -5.90 -8.33 -11.33
C LEU A 81 -6.69 -9.27 -10.40
N PRO A 82 -6.50 -9.20 -9.07
CA PRO A 82 -7.33 -9.94 -8.12
C PRO A 82 -8.81 -9.51 -8.20
N ARG A 83 -9.72 -10.48 -8.23
CA ARG A 83 -11.18 -10.27 -8.37
C ARG A 83 -12.03 -11.01 -7.34
N ASP A 84 -11.42 -11.51 -6.27
CA ASP A 84 -12.21 -11.99 -5.14
C ASP A 84 -12.99 -10.84 -4.49
N GLU A 85 -14.01 -11.18 -3.69
CA GLU A 85 -14.89 -10.23 -3.04
C GLU A 85 -14.13 -9.17 -2.23
N LYS A 86 -13.06 -9.58 -1.54
CA LYS A 86 -12.24 -8.68 -0.72
C LYS A 86 -11.49 -7.68 -1.59
N ALA A 87 -10.97 -8.11 -2.74
CA ALA A 87 -10.30 -7.25 -3.70
C ALA A 87 -11.27 -6.26 -4.36
N LEU A 88 -12.47 -6.71 -4.72
CA LEU A 88 -13.50 -5.89 -5.35
C LEU A 88 -14.03 -4.81 -4.39
N ALA A 89 -14.13 -5.11 -3.09
CA ALA A 89 -14.49 -4.14 -2.07
C ALA A 89 -13.52 -2.95 -1.96
N GLN A 90 -12.27 -3.11 -2.40
CA GLN A 90 -11.26 -2.05 -2.40
C GLN A 90 -11.32 -1.17 -3.65
N GLY A 91 -12.02 -1.62 -4.69
CA GLY A 91 -12.18 -0.87 -5.95
C GLY A 91 -12.02 -1.72 -7.21
N PRO A 92 -12.41 -1.15 -8.37
CA PRO A 92 -12.51 -1.88 -9.64
C PRO A 92 -11.15 -2.21 -10.30
N HIS A 93 -10.08 -1.47 -9.96
CA HIS A 93 -8.75 -1.59 -10.56
C HIS A 93 -7.68 -0.99 -9.62
N ARG A 94 -6.39 -1.18 -9.93
CA ARG A 94 -5.28 -0.94 -8.99
C ARG A 94 -5.15 0.52 -8.56
N VAL A 95 -5.31 1.49 -9.47
CA VAL A 95 -5.27 2.91 -9.10
C VAL A 95 -6.37 3.28 -8.10
N ALA A 96 -7.61 2.80 -8.31
CA ALA A 96 -8.72 3.05 -7.38
C ALA A 96 -8.46 2.41 -6.01
N ARG A 97 -7.93 1.18 -5.99
CA ARG A 97 -7.57 0.46 -4.76
C ARG A 97 -6.50 1.20 -3.95
N GLY A 98 -5.49 1.74 -4.63
CA GLY A 98 -4.43 2.51 -3.98
C GLY A 98 -4.92 3.83 -3.37
N LEU A 99 -5.75 4.56 -4.10
CA LEU A 99 -6.38 5.80 -3.61
C LEU A 99 -7.26 5.54 -2.40
N TRP A 100 -8.14 4.53 -2.50
CA TRP A 100 -9.02 4.11 -1.42
C TRP A 100 -8.22 3.68 -0.18
N HIS A 101 -7.18 2.87 -0.35
CA HIS A 101 -6.37 2.39 0.77
C HIS A 101 -5.62 3.51 1.48
N PHE A 102 -5.04 4.46 0.72
CA PHE A 102 -4.35 5.60 1.31
C PHE A 102 -5.32 6.46 2.14
N ASP A 103 -6.52 6.73 1.62
CA ASP A 103 -7.55 7.48 2.33
C ASP A 103 -8.04 6.74 3.59
N LEU A 104 -8.27 5.41 3.50
CA LEU A 104 -8.60 4.57 4.64
C LEU A 104 -7.54 4.66 5.74
N CYS A 105 -6.25 4.52 5.39
CA CYS A 105 -5.15 4.62 6.36
C CYS A 105 -5.08 6.01 7.00
N LYS A 106 -5.32 7.07 6.24
CA LYS A 106 -5.38 8.44 6.76
C LYS A 106 -6.51 8.60 7.78
N GLN A 107 -7.72 8.15 7.45
CA GLN A 107 -8.86 8.21 8.36
C GLN A 107 -8.63 7.40 9.65
N ILE A 108 -7.98 6.23 9.55
CA ILE A 108 -7.68 5.40 10.71
C ILE A 108 -6.61 6.05 11.59
N ALA A 109 -5.53 6.57 10.99
CA ALA A 109 -4.48 7.29 11.72
C ALA A 109 -5.07 8.51 12.47
N ASP A 110 -5.89 9.31 11.80
CA ASP A 110 -6.58 10.47 12.39
C ASP A 110 -7.47 10.06 13.57
N ARG A 111 -8.28 8.99 13.41
CA ARG A 111 -9.15 8.47 14.49
C ARG A 111 -8.36 8.00 15.70
N LEU A 112 -7.17 7.47 15.48
CA LEU A 112 -6.29 6.95 16.53
C LEU A 112 -5.43 8.06 17.17
N GLY A 113 -5.39 9.26 16.58
CA GLY A 113 -4.49 10.33 16.99
C GLY A 113 -3.03 10.08 16.64
N ASP A 114 -2.77 9.21 15.66
CA ASP A 114 -1.43 8.91 15.16
C ASP A 114 -1.14 9.71 13.88
N PRO A 115 0.10 10.19 13.66
CA PRO A 115 0.47 10.76 12.38
C PRO A 115 0.56 9.66 11.30
N LEU A 116 0.08 9.97 10.09
CA LEU A 116 0.37 9.16 8.91
C LEU A 116 1.60 9.74 8.19
N ALA A 117 2.76 9.09 8.32
CA ALA A 117 4.00 9.50 7.66
C ALA A 117 4.05 9.11 6.17
N TRP A 118 2.97 8.51 5.66
CA TRP A 118 2.90 8.04 4.29
C TRP A 118 2.67 9.19 3.32
N THR A 119 3.08 8.98 2.08
CA THR A 119 2.73 9.89 0.98
C THR A 119 2.07 9.13 -0.16
N LEU A 120 1.33 9.87 -0.98
CA LEU A 120 0.70 9.38 -2.20
C LEU A 120 1.34 10.11 -3.40
N ARG A 121 1.66 9.35 -4.45
CA ARG A 121 2.14 9.88 -5.73
C ARG A 121 1.44 9.17 -6.89
N ILE A 122 0.97 9.95 -7.84
CA ILE A 122 0.36 9.46 -9.09
C ILE A 122 1.31 9.81 -10.22
N VAL A 123 1.60 8.85 -11.10
CA VAL A 123 2.46 9.01 -12.26
C VAL A 123 1.58 9.10 -13.51
N PRO A 124 1.44 10.30 -14.12
CA PRO A 124 0.55 10.53 -15.25
C PRO A 124 0.83 9.60 -16.44
N GLY A 125 -0.23 9.00 -16.97
CA GLY A 125 -0.20 8.09 -18.11
C GLY A 125 0.61 6.80 -17.94
N ALA A 126 1.15 6.50 -16.75
CA ALA A 126 1.91 5.26 -16.51
C ALA A 126 0.96 4.09 -16.23
N GLY A 127 1.26 2.92 -16.81
CA GLY A 127 0.49 1.69 -16.64
C GLY A 127 0.97 0.82 -15.47
N HIS A 128 0.62 -0.48 -15.53
CA HIS A 128 0.93 -1.44 -14.47
C HIS A 128 2.43 -1.68 -14.25
N VAL A 129 3.19 -1.75 -15.35
CA VAL A 129 4.65 -1.84 -15.37
C VAL A 129 5.14 -0.82 -16.39
N ASP A 130 5.82 0.22 -15.94
CA ASP A 130 6.20 1.36 -16.77
C ASP A 130 7.50 1.97 -16.26
N GLN A 131 8.40 2.39 -17.16
CA GLN A 131 9.68 2.99 -16.78
C GLN A 131 9.49 4.21 -15.86
N ARG A 132 8.45 5.02 -16.09
CA ARG A 132 8.16 6.22 -15.30
C ARG A 132 7.86 5.90 -13.83
N ILE A 133 7.32 4.73 -13.53
CA ILE A 133 7.11 4.25 -12.15
C ILE A 133 8.45 4.01 -11.48
N PHE A 134 9.39 3.35 -12.17
CA PHE A 134 10.70 3.06 -11.61
C PHE A 134 11.52 4.34 -11.42
N ASP A 135 11.49 5.25 -12.39
CA ASP A 135 12.17 6.54 -12.28
C ASP A 135 11.64 7.36 -11.09
N THR A 136 10.31 7.47 -10.96
CA THR A 136 9.68 8.17 -9.83
C THR A 136 9.99 7.47 -8.50
N ALA A 137 10.04 6.14 -8.47
CA ALA A 137 10.39 5.40 -7.27
C ALA A 137 11.85 5.63 -6.85
N LEU A 138 12.78 5.75 -7.81
CA LEU A 138 14.17 6.09 -7.53
C LEU A 138 14.28 7.48 -6.89
N ASP A 139 13.59 8.48 -7.43
CA ASP A 139 13.58 9.84 -6.86
C ASP A 139 13.07 9.85 -5.41
N VAL A 140 11.99 9.12 -5.14
CA VAL A 140 11.41 8.99 -3.79
C VAL A 140 12.37 8.30 -2.81
N LEU A 141 13.14 7.31 -3.29
CA LEU A 141 14.07 6.55 -2.46
C LEU A 141 15.41 7.26 -2.24
N ALA A 142 15.80 8.17 -3.14
CA ALA A 142 17.08 8.88 -3.08
C ALA A 142 17.04 10.15 -2.21
N GLY A 143 15.88 10.80 -2.08
CA GLY A 143 15.67 11.90 -1.12
C GLY A 143 15.42 11.38 0.28
#